data_AF-A0A0F6TAQ6-F1
#
_entry.id   AF-A0A0F6TAQ6-F1
#
_cell.length_a   1.000
_cell.length_b   1.000
_cell.length_c   1.000
_cell.angle_alpha   90.00
_cell.angle_beta   90.00
_cell.angle_gamma   90.00
#
_symmetry.space_group_name_H-M   'P 1'
#
loop_
_entity.id
_entity.type
_entity.pdbx_description
1 polymer ?
#
loop_
_entity_poly.entity_id
_entity_poly.type
_entity_poly.pdbx_seq_one_letter_code
_entity_poly.pdbx_strand_id
1 'polypeptide(L)'
;MTTFAFDFDHVRQLANDLHTGAQGTTPALPALPDDATIGHFTQALGTAVRNVQDRTTSLRADAAAAADFSFRMLDDATRIETDLTSAFDQAVRA
;
A
#
# COMPACT_ATOMS: atom_id res chain seq x y z
N MET A 1 -6.83 -16.81 27.89
CA MET A 1 -5.77 -15.91 27.36
C MET A 1 -5.52 -16.34 25.94
N THR A 2 -6.05 -15.62 24.95
CA THR A 2 -5.78 -15.92 23.54
C THR A 2 -4.49 -15.21 23.16
N THR A 3 -3.42 -15.97 22.95
CA THR A 3 -2.17 -15.41 22.43
C THR A 3 -2.45 -14.89 21.04
N PHE A 4 -2.12 -13.63 20.79
CA PHE A 4 -2.16 -13.04 19.46
C PHE A 4 -1.07 -13.71 18.62
N ALA A 5 -1.46 -14.60 17.71
CA ALA A 5 -0.54 -15.24 16.78
C ALA A 5 -0.41 -14.35 15.54
N PHE A 6 0.80 -13.85 15.30
CA PHE A 6 1.10 -13.03 14.13
C PHE A 6 1.62 -13.91 13.00
N ASP A 7 0.93 -13.94 11.87
CA ASP A 7 1.43 -14.61 10.67
C ASP A 7 2.35 -13.64 9.91
N PHE A 8 3.64 -13.70 10.23
CA PHE A 8 4.66 -12.84 9.65
C PHE A 8 4.79 -13.01 8.13
N ASP A 9 4.63 -14.24 7.63
CA ASP A 9 4.78 -14.52 6.21
C ASP A 9 3.61 -13.96 5.42
N HIS A 10 2.39 -14.08 5.95
CA HIS A 10 1.21 -13.48 5.34
C HIS A 10 1.30 -11.94 5.32
N VAL A 11 1.73 -11.31 6.41
CA VAL A 11 1.89 -9.85 6.48
C VAL A 11 2.97 -9.38 5.50
N ARG A 12 4.09 -10.10 5.41
CA ARG A 12 5.16 -9.80 4.44
C ARG A 12 4.67 -9.93 3.00
N GLN A 13 3.88 -10.96 2.69
CA GLN A 13 3.30 -11.13 1.36
C GLN A 13 2.37 -9.94 1.03
N LEU A 14 1.45 -9.61 1.94
CA LEU A 14 0.53 -8.48 1.74
C LEU A 14 1.27 -7.15 1.55
N ALA A 15 2.33 -6.90 2.31
CA ALA A 15 3.16 -5.71 2.17
C ALA A 15 3.84 -5.64 0.79
N ASN A 16 4.34 -6.77 0.28
CA ASN A 16 4.92 -6.85 -1.06
C ASN A 16 3.88 -6.62 -2.17
N ASP A 17 2.66 -7.15 -2.00
CA ASP A 17 1.57 -6.96 -2.95
C ASP A 17 1.16 -5.48 -3.02
N LEU A 18 1.03 -4.83 -1.86
CA LEU A 18 0.75 -3.39 -1.75
C LEU A 18 1.88 -2.55 -2.38
N HIS A 19 3.13 -2.88 -2.06
CA HIS A 19 4.29 -2.19 -2.61
C HIS A 19 4.34 -2.30 -4.13
N THR A 20 4.11 -3.50 -4.67
CA THR A 20 4.08 -3.77 -6.11
C THR A 20 2.94 -3.03 -6.80
N GLY A 21 1.74 -3.08 -6.23
CA GLY A 21 0.57 -2.36 -6.73
C GLY A 21 0.75 -0.83 -6.75
N ALA A 22 1.59 -0.30 -5.86
CA ALA A 22 1.90 1.12 -5.78
C ALA A 22 2.82 1.63 -6.91
N GLN A 23 3.62 0.77 -7.57
CA GLN A 23 4.66 1.19 -8.54
C GLN A 23 4.14 1.62 -9.91
N GLY A 24 2.82 1.56 -10.14
CA GLY A 24 2.23 1.95 -11.42
C GLY A 24 2.44 3.43 -11.77
N THR A 25 2.31 3.79 -13.04
CA THR A 25 2.33 5.18 -13.53
C THR A 25 0.96 5.59 -14.03
N THR A 26 0.66 6.89 -13.95
CA THR A 26 -0.56 7.45 -14.54
C THR A 26 -0.37 7.59 -16.05
N PRO A 27 -1.19 6.96 -16.90
CA PRO A 27 -1.08 7.13 -18.34
C PRO A 27 -1.42 8.56 -18.76
N ALA A 28 -0.89 9.01 -19.89
CA ALA A 28 -1.25 10.30 -20.46
C ALA A 28 -2.75 10.33 -20.81
N LEU A 29 -3.39 11.49 -20.64
CA LEU A 29 -4.77 11.68 -21.03
C LEU A 29 -4.93 11.57 -22.56
N PRO A 30 -5.96 10.88 -23.05
CA PRO A 30 -6.25 10.87 -24.47
C PRO A 30 -6.69 12.27 -24.93
N ALA A 31 -6.34 12.62 -26.16
CA ALA A 31 -6.87 13.83 -26.79
C ALA A 31 -8.39 13.70 -26.96
N LEU A 32 -9.12 14.71 -26.51
CA LEU A 32 -10.57 14.76 -26.67
C LEU A 32 -10.93 15.55 -27.93
N PRO A 33 -12.01 15.17 -28.65
CA PRO A 33 -12.47 15.93 -29.81
C PRO A 33 -12.84 17.36 -29.45
N ASP A 34 -12.44 18.31 -30.29
CA ASP A 34 -12.80 19.72 -30.19
C ASP A 34 -13.95 20.03 -31.15
N ASP A 35 -15.16 19.62 -30.77
CA ASP A 35 -16.40 19.83 -31.51
C ASP A 35 -17.40 20.57 -30.60
N ALA A 36 -17.87 21.73 -31.07
CA ALA A 36 -18.77 22.61 -30.32
C ALA A 36 -20.12 21.95 -29.94
N THR A 37 -20.58 20.97 -30.71
CA THR A 37 -21.83 20.24 -30.49
C THR A 37 -21.74 19.33 -29.26
N ILE A 38 -20.55 18.80 -28.98
CA ILE A 38 -20.29 17.87 -27.87
C ILE A 38 -19.35 18.44 -26.80
N GLY A 39 -19.00 19.73 -26.90
CA GLY A 39 -18.00 20.38 -26.05
C GLY A 39 -18.24 20.23 -24.55
N HIS A 40 -19.50 20.35 -24.11
CA HIS A 40 -19.84 20.13 -22.69
C HIS A 40 -19.62 18.69 -22.24
N PHE A 41 -19.94 17.72 -23.11
CA PHE A 41 -19.71 16.31 -22.82
C PHE A 41 -18.22 15.99 -22.76
N THR A 42 -17.44 16.45 -23.74
CA THR A 42 -15.98 16.23 -23.76
C THR A 42 -15.31 16.90 -22.57
N GLN A 43 -15.72 18.10 -22.18
CA GLN A 43 -15.22 18.77 -20.97
C GLN A 43 -15.52 17.98 -19.69
N ALA A 44 -16.75 17.50 -19.54
CA ALA A 44 -17.16 16.70 -18.37
C ALA A 44 -16.37 15.38 -18.31
N LEU A 45 -16.25 14.69 -19.45
CA LEU A 45 -15.46 13.46 -19.57
C LEU A 45 -13.99 13.70 -19.20
N GLY A 46 -13.36 14.75 -19.75
CA GLY A 46 -11.97 15.09 -19.43
C GLY A 46 -11.75 15.40 -17.96
N THR A 47 -12.72 16.04 -17.31
CA THR A 47 -12.68 16.31 -15.86
C THR A 47 -12.82 15.01 -15.06
N ALA A 48 -13.73 14.12 -15.45
CA ALA A 48 -13.92 12.84 -14.79
C ALA A 48 -12.66 11.96 -14.90
N VAL A 49 -12.05 11.88 -16.09
CA VAL A 49 -10.82 11.09 -16.29
C VAL A 49 -9.66 11.66 -15.45
N ARG A 50 -9.49 12.99 -15.41
CA ARG A 50 -8.50 13.63 -14.51
C ARG A 50 -8.74 13.28 -13.06
N ASN A 51 -9.98 13.35 -12.59
CA ASN A 51 -10.30 13.02 -11.21
C ASN A 51 -9.98 11.55 -10.87
N VAL A 52 -10.25 10.62 -11.79
CA VAL A 52 -9.87 9.21 -11.64
C VAL A 52 -8.35 9.08 -11.56
N GLN A 53 -7.61 9.74 -12.45
CA GLN A 53 -6.14 9.72 -12.44
C GLN A 53 -5.54 10.25 -11.12
N ASP A 54 -6.07 11.36 -10.61
CA ASP A 54 -5.64 11.96 -9.35
C ASP A 54 -5.90 10.98 -8.20
N ARG A 55 -7.11 10.41 -8.12
CA ARG A 55 -7.47 9.43 -7.09
C ARG A 55 -6.64 8.16 -7.17
N THR A 56 -6.38 7.65 -8.37
CA THR A 56 -5.49 6.49 -8.56
C THR A 56 -4.05 6.79 -8.13
N THR A 57 -3.59 8.04 -8.30
CA THR A 57 -2.27 8.48 -7.82
C THR A 57 -2.24 8.53 -6.30
N SER A 58 -3.25 9.13 -5.66
CA SER A 58 -3.37 9.12 -4.20
C SER A 58 -3.44 7.72 -3.63
N LEU A 59 -4.26 6.83 -4.23
CA LEU A 59 -4.40 5.45 -3.77
C LEU A 59 -3.07 4.68 -3.83
N ARG A 60 -2.25 4.91 -4.88
CA ARG A 60 -0.90 4.31 -4.97
C ARG A 60 0.01 4.83 -3.87
N ALA A 61 -0.04 6.12 -3.55
CA ALA A 61 0.75 6.70 -2.45
C ALA A 61 0.34 6.09 -1.09
N ASP A 62 -0.96 5.94 -0.85
CA ASP A 62 -1.48 5.32 0.37
C ASP A 62 -1.06 3.85 0.47
N ALA A 63 -1.12 3.10 -0.63
CA ALA A 63 -0.66 1.71 -0.68
C ALA A 63 0.84 1.58 -0.40
N ALA A 64 1.67 2.47 -0.93
CA ALA A 64 3.11 2.51 -0.63
C ALA A 64 3.35 2.80 0.86
N ALA A 65 2.66 3.78 1.43
CA ALA A 65 2.79 4.11 2.86
C ALA A 65 2.35 2.94 3.75
N ALA A 66 1.27 2.24 3.40
CA ALA A 66 0.80 1.06 4.11
C ALA A 66 1.83 -0.09 4.03
N ALA A 67 2.41 -0.35 2.86
CA ALA A 67 3.46 -1.35 2.69
C ALA A 67 4.68 -1.03 3.56
N ASP A 68 5.17 0.22 3.52
CA ASP A 68 6.31 0.66 4.32
C ASP A 68 6.05 0.53 5.82
N PHE A 69 4.84 0.89 6.26
CA PHE A 69 4.42 0.71 7.66
C PHE A 69 4.42 -0.78 8.04
N SER A 70 3.85 -1.64 7.20
CA SER A 70 3.82 -3.09 7.43
C SER A 70 5.22 -3.68 7.52
N PHE A 71 6.17 -3.26 6.67
CA PHE A 71 7.55 -3.74 6.76
C PHE A 71 8.23 -3.33 8.07
N ARG A 72 8.05 -2.08 8.52
CA ARG A 72 8.59 -1.63 9.81
C ARG A 72 7.99 -2.38 10.98
N MET A 73 6.67 -2.58 10.96
CA MET A 73 5.97 -3.34 11.98
C MET A 73 6.47 -4.79 12.04
N LEU A 74 6.71 -5.41 10.88
CA LEU A 74 7.25 -6.77 10.78
C LEU A 74 8.65 -6.87 11.41
N ASP A 75 9.51 -5.89 11.14
CA ASP A 75 10.86 -5.80 11.71
C ASP A 75 10.81 -5.65 13.24
N ASP A 76 9.99 -4.73 13.73
CA ASP A 76 9.80 -4.51 15.16
C ASP A 76 9.27 -5.77 15.87
N ALA A 77 8.28 -6.44 15.28
CA ALA A 77 7.71 -7.64 15.86
C ALA A 77 8.69 -8.83 15.84
N THR A 78 9.48 -8.99 14.78
CA THR A 78 10.56 -10.02 14.71
C THR A 78 11.63 -9.77 15.77
N ARG A 79 12.00 -8.49 15.99
CA ARG A 79 12.94 -8.09 17.04
C ARG A 79 12.40 -8.42 18.43
N ILE A 80 11.15 -8.07 18.72
CA ILE A 80 10.50 -8.39 20.01
C ILE A 80 10.48 -9.90 20.26
N GLU A 81 10.15 -10.71 19.24
CA GLU A 81 10.14 -12.17 19.37
C GLU A 81 11.55 -12.73 19.66
N THR A 82 12.58 -12.19 19.01
CA THR A 82 13.98 -12.58 19.23
C THR A 82 14.44 -12.22 20.65
N ASP A 83 14.12 -11.02 21.11
CA ASP A 83 14.45 -10.55 22.46
C ASP A 83 13.74 -11.39 23.53
N LEU A 84 12.46 -11.72 23.31
CA LEU A 84 11.68 -12.55 24.23
C LEU A 84 12.23 -13.97 24.33
N THR A 85 12.57 -14.57 23.18
CA THR A 85 13.18 -15.91 23.12
C THR A 85 14.52 -15.93 23.83
N SER A 86 15.35 -14.91 23.60
CA SER A 86 16.66 -14.76 24.25
C SER A 86 16.54 -14.59 25.77
N ALA A 87 15.58 -13.78 26.23
CA ALA A 87 15.32 -13.58 27.66
C ALA A 87 14.82 -14.88 28.33
N PHE A 88 13.95 -15.64 27.64
CA PHE A 88 13.50 -16.93 28.14
C PHE A 88 14.65 -17.93 28.26
N ASP A 89 15.51 -18.04 27.24
CA ASP A 89 16.69 -18.90 27.27
C ASP A 89 17.66 -18.54 28.41
N GLN A 90 17.83 -17.24 28.70
CA GLN A 90 18.63 -16.78 29.83
C GLN A 90 17.99 -17.17 31.16
N ALA A 91 16.68 -17.00 31.31
CA ALA A 91 15.95 -17.34 32.52
C ALA A 91 15.94 -18.85 32.82
N VAL A 92 15.92 -19.71 31.78
CA VAL A 92 15.98 -21.17 31.93
C VAL A 92 17.38 -21.67 32.32
N ARG A 93 18.43 -20.91 31.98
CA ARG A 93 19.84 -21.27 32.28
C ARG A 93 20.35 -20.71 33.62
N ALA A 94 19.59 -19.83 34.27
CA ALA A 94 19.90 -19.24 35.58
C ALA A 94 19.39 -20.12 36.73
#